data_AF-A0A8J3MD68-F1
#
_entry.id   AF-A0A8J3MD68-F1
#
_cell.length_a   1.000
_cell.length_b   1.000
_cell.length_c   1.000
_cell.angle_alpha   90.00
_cell.angle_beta   90.00
_cell.angle_gamma   90.00
#
_symmetry.space_group_name_H-M   'P 1'
#
loop_
_entity.id
_entity.type
_entity.pdbx_description
1 polymer ?
#
loop_
_entity_poly.entity_id
_entity_poly.type
_entity_poly.pdbx_seq_one_letter_code
_entity_poly.pdbx_strand_id
1 'polypeptide(L)'
;MLDAATYTPRLKALYKDSIRAALKEEFGYKNDMQIPGLDKIVLNIGCGAEAVKDSKKAKSAQEDLTSIAGQKAVVTKAKKSIAGFRVREDMALGAKVTLRSDRMYEFLDRLITVAMPRVRDFRGVKPSFDGRGNFAMGLKEHIVFPEIDFDKVDEVWGMDIIIATTAKTDAEAKALLKLFNMPFNS
;
A
#
# COMPACT_ATOMS: atom_id res chain seq x y z
N MET A 1 17.13 -23.61 1.10
CA MET A 1 16.32 -22.69 1.93
C MET A 1 17.12 -22.17 3.13
N LEU A 2 18.31 -21.59 2.89
CA LEU A 2 19.17 -21.03 3.94
C LEU A 2 19.17 -19.49 3.94
N ASP A 3 18.64 -18.84 2.91
CA ASP A 3 18.72 -17.38 2.73
C ASP A 3 17.58 -16.59 3.39
N ALA A 4 16.53 -17.25 3.90
CA ALA A 4 15.39 -16.55 4.51
C ALA A 4 15.67 -16.06 5.95
N ALA A 5 16.65 -16.64 6.65
CA ALA A 5 16.93 -16.33 8.05
C ALA A 5 17.81 -15.06 8.24
N THR A 6 18.55 -14.67 7.21
CA THR A 6 19.49 -13.53 7.22
C THR A 6 19.13 -12.42 6.24
N TYR A 7 18.04 -12.58 5.47
CA TYR A 7 17.62 -11.56 4.51
C TYR A 7 17.06 -10.32 5.22
N THR A 8 17.69 -9.16 4.96
CA THR A 8 17.18 -7.85 5.38
C THR A 8 16.73 -7.09 4.14
N PRO A 9 15.45 -6.67 4.04
CA PRO A 9 14.98 -5.87 2.92
C PRO A 9 15.79 -4.59 2.76
N ARG A 10 16.06 -4.19 1.51
CA ARG A 10 16.86 -3.01 1.16
C ARG A 10 16.40 -1.75 1.88
N LEU A 11 15.09 -1.47 1.85
CA LEU A 11 14.53 -0.29 2.52
C LEU A 11 14.56 -0.38 4.05
N LYS A 12 14.57 -1.59 4.63
CA LYS A 12 14.71 -1.77 6.08
C LYS A 12 16.13 -1.46 6.55
N ALA A 13 17.13 -1.88 5.78
CA ALA A 13 18.53 -1.49 6.01
C ALA A 13 18.70 0.03 5.85
N LEU A 14 18.21 0.59 4.75
CA LEU A 14 18.22 2.05 4.51
C LEU A 14 17.57 2.82 5.66
N TYR A 15 16.44 2.35 6.18
CA TYR A 15 15.79 2.98 7.32
C TYR A 15 16.70 3.03 8.54
N LYS A 16 17.32 1.89 8.89
CA LYS A 16 18.17 1.76 10.07
C LYS A 16 19.45 2.59 9.96
N ASP A 17 20.06 2.61 8.79
CA ASP A 17 21.42 3.11 8.61
C ASP A 17 21.47 4.62 8.32
N SER A 18 20.53 5.15 7.53
CA SER A 18 20.58 6.56 7.09
C SER A 18 19.34 7.36 7.48
N ILE A 19 18.13 6.84 7.24
CA ILE A 19 16.88 7.61 7.41
C ILE A 19 16.65 8.00 8.87
N ARG A 20 16.93 7.10 9.81
CA ARG A 20 16.79 7.41 11.25
C ARG A 20 17.71 8.55 11.70
N ALA A 21 18.95 8.57 11.22
CA ALA A 21 19.89 9.63 11.54
C ALA A 21 19.43 10.98 10.95
N ALA A 22 19.03 10.98 9.67
CA ALA A 22 18.54 12.17 8.98
C ALA A 22 17.29 12.77 9.66
N LEU A 23 16.32 11.94 10.05
CA LEU A 23 15.12 12.41 10.76
C LEU A 23 15.42 12.95 12.16
N LYS A 24 16.40 12.35 12.86
CA LYS A 24 16.82 12.83 14.18
C LYS A 24 17.48 14.20 14.07
N GLU A 25 18.28 14.43 13.04
CA GLU A 25 18.92 15.72 12.77
C GLU A 25 17.89 16.79 12.35
N GLU A 26 16.95 16.45 11.45
CA GLU A 26 15.95 17.38 10.93
C GLU A 26 14.94 17.84 12.00
N PHE A 27 14.48 16.93 12.85
CA PHE A 27 13.43 17.22 13.84
C PHE A 27 13.92 17.30 15.29
N GLY A 28 15.21 17.05 15.55
CA GLY A 28 15.82 17.21 16.86
C GLY A 28 15.26 16.29 17.95
N TYR A 29 14.87 15.06 17.61
CA TYR A 29 14.28 14.12 18.57
C TYR A 29 15.22 13.82 19.75
N LYS A 30 14.69 13.92 20.97
CA LYS A 30 15.44 13.66 22.22
C LYS A 30 15.66 12.17 22.49
N ASN A 31 14.77 11.32 21.97
CA ASN A 31 14.80 9.87 22.18
C ASN A 31 14.69 9.15 20.83
N ASP A 32 15.54 8.16 20.60
CA ASP A 32 15.59 7.39 19.34
C ASP A 32 14.31 6.59 19.06
N MET A 33 13.50 6.34 20.09
CA MET A 33 12.19 5.70 19.97
C MET A 33 11.07 6.67 19.53
N GLN A 34 11.33 7.98 19.50
CA GLN A 34 10.40 8.98 18.97
C GLN A 34 10.51 9.12 17.45
N ILE A 35 11.59 8.61 16.85
CA ILE A 35 11.83 8.72 15.42
C ILE A 35 10.71 7.96 14.68
N PRO A 36 9.99 8.63 13.75
CA PRO A 36 8.89 8.01 13.06
C PRO A 36 9.37 6.88 12.14
N GLY A 37 8.53 5.88 11.97
CA GLY A 37 8.77 4.71 11.14
C GLY A 37 7.47 4.22 10.51
N LEU A 38 7.60 3.24 9.64
CA LEU A 38 6.44 2.59 9.01
C LEU A 38 5.85 1.56 9.99
N ASP A 39 4.54 1.65 10.27
CA ASP A 39 3.83 0.68 11.10
C ASP A 39 3.28 -0.47 10.25
N LYS A 40 2.48 -0.11 9.23
CA LYS A 40 1.86 -1.07 8.32
C LYS A 40 1.50 -0.41 6.99
N ILE A 41 1.42 -1.24 5.95
CA ILE A 41 0.83 -0.83 4.67
C ILE A 41 -0.43 -1.67 4.44
N VAL A 42 -1.54 -1.01 4.14
CA VAL A 42 -2.83 -1.65 3.83
C VAL A 42 -3.11 -1.44 2.36
N LEU A 43 -3.35 -2.53 1.63
CA LEU A 43 -3.83 -2.48 0.25
C LEU A 43 -5.29 -2.89 0.24
N ASN A 44 -6.08 -2.19 -0.55
CA ASN A 44 -7.51 -2.41 -0.66
C ASN A 44 -7.95 -2.27 -2.11
N ILE A 45 -8.69 -3.27 -2.62
CA ILE A 45 -9.42 -3.18 -3.88
C ILE A 45 -10.91 -3.21 -3.56
N GLY A 46 -11.63 -2.19 -4.02
CA GLY A 46 -13.08 -2.15 -3.99
C GLY A 46 -13.68 -2.56 -5.34
N CYS A 47 -14.25 -3.76 -5.42
CA CYS A 47 -14.89 -4.26 -6.65
C CYS A 47 -16.32 -3.70 -6.83
N GLY A 48 -16.95 -3.23 -5.75
CA GLY A 48 -18.18 -2.44 -5.80
C GLY A 48 -19.29 -3.06 -6.65
N ALA A 49 -19.74 -2.32 -7.68
CA ALA A 49 -20.85 -2.70 -8.54
C ALA A 49 -20.61 -4.02 -9.30
N GLU A 50 -19.37 -4.32 -9.67
CA GLU A 50 -19.07 -5.54 -10.43
C GLU A 50 -19.11 -6.78 -9.54
N ALA A 51 -18.72 -6.66 -8.26
CA ALA A 51 -18.91 -7.73 -7.29
C ALA A 51 -20.38 -7.95 -6.90
N VAL A 52 -21.23 -6.91 -6.98
CA VAL A 52 -22.68 -7.04 -6.75
C VAL A 52 -23.35 -7.82 -7.88
N LYS A 53 -22.88 -7.67 -9.13
CA LYS A 53 -23.38 -8.45 -10.27
C LYS A 53 -22.84 -9.87 -10.26
N ASP A 54 -21.53 -10.04 -10.03
CA ASP A 54 -20.86 -11.33 -10.01
C ASP A 54 -19.92 -11.48 -8.81
N SER A 55 -20.31 -12.37 -7.89
CA SER A 55 -19.50 -12.73 -6.72
C SER A 55 -18.11 -13.32 -7.04
N LYS A 56 -17.90 -13.82 -8.28
CA LYS A 56 -16.59 -14.32 -8.73
C LYS A 56 -15.58 -13.21 -8.92
N LYS A 57 -16.00 -12.00 -9.30
CA LYS A 57 -15.11 -10.84 -9.50
C LYS A 57 -14.39 -10.45 -8.21
N ALA A 58 -15.05 -10.57 -7.07
CA ALA A 58 -14.41 -10.36 -5.76
C ALA A 58 -13.30 -11.40 -5.46
N LYS A 59 -13.41 -12.63 -5.99
CA LYS A 59 -12.36 -13.64 -5.87
C LYS A 59 -11.20 -13.37 -6.83
N SER A 60 -11.48 -12.96 -8.06
CA SER A 60 -10.43 -12.52 -9.00
C SER A 60 -9.58 -11.41 -8.40
N ALA A 61 -10.21 -10.35 -7.88
CA ALA A 61 -9.49 -9.27 -7.22
C ALA A 61 -8.70 -9.73 -5.97
N GLN A 62 -9.18 -10.76 -5.26
CA GLN A 62 -8.43 -11.36 -4.16
C GLN A 62 -7.17 -12.07 -4.67
N GLU A 63 -7.24 -12.79 -5.78
CA GLU A 63 -6.12 -13.48 -6.40
C GLU A 63 -5.07 -12.48 -6.90
N ASP A 64 -5.49 -11.44 -7.61
CA ASP A 64 -4.61 -10.37 -8.10
C ASP A 64 -3.86 -9.69 -6.94
N LEU A 65 -4.60 -9.31 -5.89
CA LEU A 65 -4.00 -8.67 -4.71
C LEU A 65 -3.10 -9.63 -3.93
N THR A 66 -3.38 -10.94 -3.96
CA THR A 66 -2.53 -11.96 -3.35
C THR A 66 -1.19 -12.08 -4.07
N SER A 67 -1.22 -12.05 -5.40
CA SER A 67 -0.02 -12.08 -6.25
C SER A 67 0.85 -10.84 -6.02
N ILE A 68 0.24 -9.65 -5.96
CA ILE A 68 0.97 -8.40 -5.68
C ILE A 68 1.57 -8.41 -4.27
N ALA A 69 0.79 -8.79 -3.26
CA ALA A 69 1.18 -8.66 -1.86
C ALA A 69 2.09 -9.79 -1.35
N GLY A 70 2.19 -10.93 -2.05
CA GLY A 70 2.88 -12.13 -1.55
C GLY A 70 2.20 -12.73 -0.31
N GLN A 71 0.94 -12.36 -0.07
CA GLN A 71 0.15 -12.77 1.08
C GLN A 71 -1.31 -12.92 0.66
N LYS A 72 -1.94 -14.01 1.07
CA LYS A 72 -3.36 -14.26 0.76
C LYS A 72 -4.22 -13.09 1.27
N ALA A 73 -4.87 -12.42 0.34
CA ALA A 73 -5.78 -11.33 0.63
C ALA A 73 -7.05 -11.84 1.31
N VAL A 74 -7.66 -10.98 2.14
CA VAL A 74 -8.93 -11.26 2.83
C VAL A 74 -10.06 -10.59 2.06
N VAL A 75 -11.08 -11.37 1.69
CA VAL A 75 -12.30 -10.85 1.06
C VAL A 75 -13.07 -10.00 2.07
N THR A 76 -13.43 -8.79 1.67
CA THR A 76 -14.24 -7.87 2.47
C THR A 76 -15.72 -8.10 2.18
N LYS A 77 -16.49 -8.32 3.25
CA LYS A 77 -17.95 -8.50 3.18
C LYS A 77 -18.68 -7.24 3.61
N ALA A 78 -19.86 -7.04 3.04
CA ALA A 78 -20.76 -5.97 3.43
C ALA A 78 -21.31 -6.19 4.85
N LYS A 79 -21.18 -5.19 5.73
CA LYS A 79 -21.76 -5.23 7.08
C LYS A 79 -23.22 -4.79 7.15
N LYS A 80 -23.70 -4.08 6.13
CA LYS A 80 -25.04 -3.49 6.10
C LYS A 80 -25.61 -3.66 4.71
N SER A 81 -26.92 -3.88 4.65
CA SER A 81 -27.68 -3.86 3.40
C SER A 81 -28.00 -2.42 3.02
N ILE A 82 -27.71 -2.03 1.78
CA ILE A 82 -27.98 -0.68 1.26
C ILE A 82 -28.64 -0.83 -0.11
N ALA A 83 -29.95 -0.51 -0.17
CA ALA A 83 -30.76 -0.69 -1.37
C ALA A 83 -30.25 0.11 -2.57
N GLY A 84 -29.78 1.35 -2.35
CA GLY A 84 -29.26 2.21 -3.43
C GLY A 84 -28.06 1.63 -4.18
N PHE A 85 -27.23 0.84 -3.49
CA PHE A 85 -26.09 0.13 -4.10
C PHE A 85 -26.42 -1.33 -4.44
N ARG A 86 -27.66 -1.77 -4.21
CA ARG A 86 -28.12 -3.17 -4.37
C ARG A 86 -27.28 -4.17 -3.57
N VAL A 87 -26.67 -3.72 -2.47
CA VAL A 87 -25.81 -4.53 -1.60
C VAL A 87 -26.66 -5.17 -0.51
N ARG A 88 -26.46 -6.46 -0.28
CA ARG A 88 -26.99 -7.20 0.88
C ARG A 88 -25.88 -7.47 1.89
N GLU A 89 -26.25 -7.68 3.14
CA GLU A 89 -25.34 -8.10 4.19
C GLU A 89 -24.62 -9.42 3.82
N ASP A 90 -23.38 -9.57 4.28
CA ASP A 90 -22.46 -10.68 3.99
C ASP A 90 -22.04 -10.87 2.52
N MET A 91 -22.48 -9.99 1.63
CA MET A 91 -22.04 -10.00 0.23
C MET A 91 -20.55 -9.60 0.11
N ALA A 92 -19.78 -10.34 -0.70
CA ALA A 92 -18.40 -9.99 -1.01
C ALA A 92 -18.34 -8.74 -1.88
N LEU A 93 -17.57 -7.73 -1.47
CA LEU A 93 -17.47 -6.43 -2.17
C LEU A 93 -16.05 -6.05 -2.60
N GLY A 94 -15.04 -6.75 -2.10
CA GLY A 94 -13.65 -6.45 -2.43
C GLY A 94 -12.68 -7.35 -1.71
N ALA A 95 -11.41 -6.95 -1.73
CA ALA A 95 -10.32 -7.66 -1.07
C ALA A 95 -9.37 -6.66 -0.42
N LYS A 96 -8.82 -7.05 0.74
CA LYS A 96 -7.79 -6.26 1.43
C LYS A 96 -6.65 -7.13 1.92
N VAL A 97 -5.48 -6.54 2.06
CA VAL A 97 -4.32 -7.14 2.72
C VAL A 97 -3.65 -6.11 3.61
N THR A 98 -3.07 -6.58 4.71
CA THR A 98 -2.25 -5.73 5.58
C THR A 98 -0.86 -6.34 5.66
N LEU A 99 0.10 -5.57 5.19
CA LEU A 99 1.52 -5.91 5.17
C LEU A 99 2.20 -5.27 6.39
N ARG A 100 3.04 -6.06 7.04
CA ARG A 100 3.86 -5.66 8.19
C ARG A 100 5.27 -6.22 8.05
N SER A 101 6.19 -5.67 8.84
CA SER A 101 7.58 -6.13 8.92
C SER A 101 8.23 -6.16 7.53
N ASP A 102 8.88 -7.26 7.14
CA ASP A 102 9.73 -7.30 5.95
C ASP A 102 8.95 -7.16 4.64
N ARG A 103 7.79 -7.82 4.53
CA ARG A 103 6.91 -7.75 3.35
C ARG A 103 6.40 -6.34 3.06
N MET A 104 6.26 -5.53 4.11
CA MET A 104 5.87 -4.12 3.97
C MET A 104 6.98 -3.32 3.27
N TYR A 105 8.24 -3.49 3.69
CA TYR A 105 9.38 -2.82 3.07
C TYR A 105 9.62 -3.30 1.65
N GLU A 106 9.49 -4.59 1.37
CA GLU A 106 9.59 -5.15 0.01
C GLU A 106 8.50 -4.63 -0.93
N PHE A 107 7.25 -4.55 -0.44
CA PHE A 107 6.16 -3.97 -1.21
C PHE A 107 6.40 -2.48 -1.51
N LEU A 108 6.84 -1.71 -0.50
CA LEU A 108 7.16 -0.30 -0.71
C LEU A 108 8.29 -0.13 -1.73
N ASP A 109 9.30 -1.00 -1.69
CA ASP A 109 10.41 -0.97 -2.64
C ASP A 109 9.93 -1.22 -4.07
N ARG A 110 9.13 -2.29 -4.28
CA ARG A 110 8.53 -2.60 -5.59
C ARG A 110 7.59 -1.50 -6.06
N LEU A 111 6.84 -0.89 -5.15
CA LEU A 111 5.94 0.22 -5.46
C LEU A 111 6.72 1.41 -6.03
N ILE A 112 7.76 1.85 -5.34
CA ILE A 112 8.53 3.05 -5.72
C ILE A 112 9.41 2.80 -6.95
N THR A 113 10.10 1.66 -7.00
CA THR A 113 11.12 1.40 -8.04
C THR A 113 10.54 0.81 -9.32
N VAL A 114 9.47 0.02 -9.25
CA VAL A 114 8.93 -0.71 -10.40
C VAL A 114 7.56 -0.20 -10.80
N ALA A 115 6.62 -0.12 -9.86
CA ALA A 115 5.22 0.17 -10.19
C ALA A 115 4.99 1.64 -10.56
N MET A 116 5.53 2.60 -9.79
CA MET A 116 5.31 4.04 -10.03
C MET A 116 5.83 4.52 -11.40
N PRO A 117 7.04 4.14 -11.86
CA PRO A 117 7.51 4.52 -13.19
C PRO A 117 6.69 3.93 -14.35
N ARG A 118 5.97 2.83 -14.11
CA ARG A 118 5.09 2.17 -15.09
C ARG A 118 3.68 2.79 -15.17
N VAL A 119 3.33 3.68 -14.24
CA VAL A 119 2.06 4.40 -14.29
C VAL A 119 2.05 5.32 -15.51
N ARG A 120 1.03 5.20 -16.37
CA ARG A 120 0.83 6.09 -17.52
C ARG A 120 0.65 7.54 -17.05
N ASP A 121 1.38 8.47 -17.65
CA ASP A 121 1.37 9.91 -17.33
C ASP A 121 1.68 10.23 -15.85
N PHE A 122 2.68 9.56 -15.28
CA PHE A 122 3.09 9.81 -13.89
C PHE A 122 3.71 11.20 -13.70
N ARG A 123 3.04 12.06 -12.91
CA ARG A 123 3.51 13.41 -12.54
C ARG A 123 3.95 13.51 -11.07
N GLY A 124 4.27 12.39 -10.44
CA GLY A 124 4.47 12.31 -9.00
C GLY A 124 3.16 12.13 -8.23
N VAL A 125 3.30 11.79 -6.94
CA VAL A 125 2.18 11.57 -6.04
C VAL A 125 1.87 12.84 -5.27
N LYS A 126 0.59 13.20 -5.17
CA LYS A 126 0.17 14.33 -4.35
C LYS A 126 0.35 13.96 -2.86
N PRO A 127 0.84 14.88 -2.01
CA PRO A 127 0.92 14.66 -0.57
C PRO A 127 -0.49 14.61 0.04
N SER A 128 -1.11 13.44 0.03
CA SER A 128 -2.44 13.17 0.58
C SER A 128 -2.31 12.55 1.95
N PHE A 129 -2.09 13.42 2.95
CA PHE A 129 -1.98 13.04 4.36
C PHE A 129 -3.29 13.32 5.12
N ASP A 130 -3.49 12.62 6.23
CA ASP A 130 -4.71 12.68 7.05
C ASP A 130 -4.64 13.61 8.28
N GLY A 131 -3.58 14.42 8.41
CA GLY A 131 -3.32 15.27 9.57
C GLY A 131 -2.68 14.54 10.75
N ARG A 132 -2.54 13.21 10.67
CA ARG A 132 -1.96 12.35 11.71
C ARG A 132 -0.80 11.51 11.18
N GLY A 133 -0.18 11.96 10.08
CA GLY A 133 1.00 11.30 9.52
C GLY A 133 0.71 9.98 8.78
N ASN A 134 -0.55 9.66 8.47
CA ASN A 134 -0.83 8.56 7.54
C ASN A 134 -0.97 9.10 6.13
N PHE A 135 -0.48 8.32 5.17
CA PHE A 135 -0.50 8.67 3.77
C PHE A 135 -1.40 7.71 3.00
N ALA A 136 -2.27 8.25 2.15
CA ALA A 136 -3.13 7.46 1.28
C ALA A 136 -2.92 7.86 -0.18
N MET A 137 -2.78 6.87 -1.06
CA MET A 137 -2.77 7.08 -2.50
C MET A 137 -3.68 6.08 -3.21
N GLY A 138 -4.39 6.57 -4.21
CA GLY A 138 -5.15 5.74 -5.13
C GLY A 138 -4.33 5.44 -6.38
N LEU A 139 -4.34 4.19 -6.80
CA LEU A 139 -3.80 3.70 -8.06
C LEU A 139 -4.96 3.31 -8.96
N LYS A 140 -5.03 3.90 -10.16
CA LYS A 140 -6.16 3.67 -11.07
C LYS A 140 -6.17 2.26 -11.66
N GLU A 141 -4.99 1.69 -11.89
CA GLU A 141 -4.83 0.42 -12.61
C GLU A 141 -3.82 -0.44 -11.85
N HIS A 142 -4.25 -1.59 -11.34
CA HIS A 142 -3.37 -2.54 -10.63
C HIS A 142 -2.39 -3.29 -11.56
N ILE A 143 -2.55 -3.19 -12.88
CA ILE A 143 -1.70 -3.84 -13.90
C ILE A 143 -0.27 -3.27 -13.98
N VAL A 144 0.02 -2.19 -13.25
CA VAL A 144 1.38 -1.62 -13.17
C VAL A 144 2.38 -2.56 -12.50
N PHE A 145 1.89 -3.53 -11.73
CA PHE A 145 2.71 -4.54 -11.07
C PHE A 145 3.10 -5.65 -12.06
N PRO A 146 4.40 -5.98 -12.21
CA PRO A 146 4.86 -7.05 -13.11
C PRO A 146 4.32 -8.43 -12.76
N GLU A 147 3.88 -8.63 -11.52
CA GLU A 147 3.33 -9.90 -11.05
C GLU A 147 1.95 -10.21 -11.64
N ILE A 148 1.29 -9.21 -12.23
CA ILE A 148 -0.01 -9.38 -12.88
C ILE A 148 0.19 -9.69 -14.36
N ASP A 149 -0.41 -10.79 -14.81
CA ASP A 149 -0.41 -11.21 -16.21
C ASP A 149 -1.55 -10.52 -16.96
N PHE A 150 -1.20 -9.57 -17.81
CA PHE A 150 -2.16 -8.77 -18.59
C PHE A 150 -3.13 -9.63 -19.40
N ASP A 151 -2.71 -10.81 -19.88
CA ASP A 151 -3.56 -11.67 -20.71
C ASP A 151 -4.63 -12.43 -19.89
N LYS A 152 -4.42 -12.54 -18.58
CA LYS A 152 -5.36 -13.21 -17.65
C LYS A 152 -6.27 -12.24 -16.90
N VAL A 153 -6.05 -10.93 -17.03
CA VAL A 153 -6.85 -9.92 -16.33
C VAL A 153 -8.18 -9.75 -17.05
N ASP A 154 -9.26 -10.17 -16.40
CA ASP A 154 -10.62 -9.93 -16.89
C ASP A 154 -11.01 -8.44 -16.80
N GLU A 155 -10.64 -7.77 -15.69
CA GLU A 155 -11.02 -6.40 -15.40
C GLU A 155 -9.90 -5.62 -14.72
N VAL A 156 -9.71 -4.37 -15.15
CA VAL A 156 -8.72 -3.47 -14.55
C VAL A 156 -9.29 -2.84 -13.28
N TRP A 157 -8.85 -3.35 -12.14
CA TRP A 157 -9.18 -2.80 -10.82
C TRP A 157 -8.34 -1.57 -10.48
N GLY A 158 -8.98 -0.60 -9.83
CA GLY A 158 -8.31 0.41 -9.02
C GLY A 158 -7.97 -0.13 -7.63
N MET A 159 -6.85 0.32 -7.07
CA MET A 159 -6.35 -0.10 -5.78
C MET A 159 -5.99 1.11 -4.92
N ASP A 160 -6.39 1.09 -3.65
CA ASP A 160 -5.97 2.07 -2.66
C ASP A 160 -4.81 1.51 -1.83
N ILE A 161 -3.78 2.33 -1.67
CA ILE A 161 -2.58 2.02 -0.87
C ILE A 161 -2.54 3.02 0.28
N ILE A 162 -2.62 2.49 1.51
CA ILE A 162 -2.55 3.28 2.73
C ILE A 162 -1.25 2.93 3.45
N ILE A 163 -0.37 3.91 3.61
CA ILE A 163 0.87 3.80 4.35
C ILE A 163 0.65 4.43 5.73
N ALA A 164 0.55 3.60 6.75
CA ALA A 164 0.43 4.03 8.13
C ALA A 164 1.82 4.16 8.74
N THR A 165 2.07 5.32 9.36
CA THR A 165 3.35 5.61 10.02
C THR A 165 3.12 5.89 11.50
N THR A 166 4.19 5.89 12.29
CA THR A 166 4.14 6.29 13.70
C THR A 166 4.30 7.80 13.89
N ALA A 167 4.43 8.57 12.82
CA ALA A 167 4.53 10.03 12.86
C ALA A 167 3.26 10.64 13.47
N LYS A 168 3.42 11.78 14.15
CA LYS A 168 2.28 12.51 14.74
C LYS A 168 1.78 13.62 13.83
N THR A 169 2.65 14.09 12.94
CA THR A 169 2.36 15.21 12.03
C THR A 169 2.65 14.84 10.58
N ASP A 170 1.98 15.53 9.67
CA ASP A 170 2.15 15.32 8.23
C ASP A 170 3.55 15.72 7.75
N ALA A 171 4.19 16.68 8.42
CA ALA A 171 5.55 17.11 8.09
C ALA A 171 6.57 15.97 8.32
N GLU A 172 6.48 15.31 9.47
CA GLU A 172 7.32 14.16 9.83
C GLU A 172 7.09 12.99 8.87
N ALA A 173 5.82 12.69 8.55
CA ALA A 173 5.48 11.61 7.62
C ALA A 173 5.95 11.90 6.19
N LYS A 174 5.83 13.16 5.74
CA LYS A 174 6.31 13.60 4.44
C LYS A 174 7.83 13.51 4.34
N ALA A 175 8.56 13.94 5.37
CA ALA A 175 10.01 13.81 5.44
C ALA A 175 10.44 12.34 5.39
N LEU A 176 9.81 11.48 6.20
CA LEU A 176 10.06 10.03 6.20
C LEU A 176 9.87 9.42 4.80
N LEU A 177 8.72 9.66 4.16
CA LEU A 177 8.44 9.12 2.83
C LEU A 177 9.37 9.70 1.75
N LYS A 178 9.75 10.97 1.86
CA LYS A 178 10.71 11.61 0.94
C LYS A 178 12.09 10.94 1.04
N LEU A 179 12.54 10.60 2.25
CA LEU A 179 13.79 9.86 2.47
C LEU A 179 13.73 8.41 1.95
N PHE A 180 12.54 7.82 1.85
CA PHE A 180 12.32 6.56 1.13
C PHE A 180 12.27 6.73 -0.40
N ASN A 181 12.62 7.90 -0.94
CA ASN A 181 12.53 8.25 -2.36
C ASN A 181 11.11 8.20 -2.94
N MET A 182 10.09 8.46 -2.11
CA MET A 182 8.72 8.61 -2.59
C MET A 182 8.64 9.84 -3.52
N PRO A 183 8.22 9.69 -4.79
CA PRO A 183 8.19 10.78 -5.76
C PRO A 183 6.97 11.68 -5.51
N PHE A 184 7.09 12.63 -4.58
CA PHE A 184 6.07 13.65 -4.38
C PHE A 184 6.08 14.68 -5.52
N ASN A 185 4.91 15.12 -5.95
CA ASN A 185 4.82 16.29 -6.82
C ASN A 185 5.29 17.54 -6.06
N SER A 186 6.06 18.39 -6.73
CA SER A 186 6.55 19.67 -6.20
C SER A 186 5.40 20.63 -5.89
#